data_AF-A0AAN0NDM8-F1
#
_entry.id   AF-A0AAN0NDM8-F1
#
_cell.length_a   1.000
_cell.length_b   1.000
_cell.length_c   1.000
_cell.angle_alpha   90.00
_cell.angle_beta   90.00
_cell.angle_gamma   90.00
#
_symmetry.space_group_name_H-M   'P 1'
#
loop_
_entity.id
_entity.type
_entity.pdbx_description
1 polymer ?
#
loop_
_entity_poly.entity_id
_entity_poly.type
_entity_poly.pdbx_seq_one_letter_code
_entity_poly.pdbx_strand_id
1 'polypeptide(L)' 'MTISVIVPVYNVEKYLAKCLDSLVNQTHKEFEIILINDGSTDKAVNQLLNRIKRNTHNE' A
#
# COMPACT_ATOMS: atom_id res chain seq x y z
N MET A 1 -3.37 3.23 -20.57
CA MET A 1 -3.54 4.47 -19.77
C MET A 1 -3.16 4.08 -18.37
N THR A 2 -2.15 4.74 -17.80
CA THR A 2 -1.68 4.42 -16.45
C THR A 2 -2.59 5.02 -15.41
N ILE A 3 -3.00 4.23 -14.42
CA ILE A 3 -3.78 4.68 -13.27
C ILE A 3 -2.88 4.76 -12.03
N SER A 4 -3.02 5.80 -11.23
CA SER A 4 -2.36 5.89 -9.92
C SER A 4 -3.40 5.74 -8.81
N VAL A 5 -3.26 4.70 -7.99
CA VAL A 5 -4.15 4.43 -6.86
C VAL A 5 -3.50 4.92 -5.58
N ILE A 6 -4.04 5.99 -5.02
CA ILE A 6 -3.56 6.56 -3.75
C ILE A 6 -4.36 5.94 -2.60
N VAL A 7 -3.65 5.36 -1.63
CA VAL A 7 -4.25 4.69 -0.47
C VAL A 7 -3.74 5.36 0.82
N PRO A 8 -4.53 6.23 1.45
CA PRO A 8 -4.22 6.76 2.77
C PRO A 8 -4.39 5.65 3.82
N VAL A 9 -3.46 5.58 4.76
CA VAL A 9 -3.40 4.53 5.78
C VAL A 9 -3.36 5.16 7.17
N TYR A 10 -4.41 4.90 7.96
CA TYR A 10 -4.52 5.35 9.35
C TYR A 10 -5.18 4.28 10.23
N ASN A 11 -4.40 3.55 11.03
CA ASN A 11 -4.87 2.55 12.00
C ASN A 11 -5.80 1.46 11.39
N VAL A 12 -5.47 0.98 10.19
CA VAL A 12 -6.27 0.01 9.40
C VAL A 12 -5.60 -1.36 9.22
N GLU A 13 -4.76 -1.82 10.17
CA GLU A 13 -4.00 -3.09 10.07
C GLU A 13 -4.84 -4.25 9.52
N LYS A 14 -6.04 -4.44 10.08
CA LYS A 14 -6.93 -5.57 9.75
C LYS A 14 -7.40 -5.61 8.30
N TYR A 15 -7.40 -4.47 7.60
CA TYR A 15 -7.97 -4.35 6.26
C TYR A 15 -6.92 -4.04 5.20
N LEU A 16 -5.77 -3.50 5.59
CA LEU A 16 -4.73 -3.05 4.66
C LEU A 16 -4.23 -4.19 3.76
N ALA A 17 -3.97 -5.37 4.33
CA ALA A 17 -3.53 -6.53 3.55
C ALA A 17 -4.57 -6.95 2.50
N LYS A 18 -5.84 -7.10 2.90
CA LYS A 18 -6.94 -7.45 1.97
C LYS A 18 -7.13 -6.40 0.88
N CYS A 19 -6.99 -5.11 1.22
CA CYS A 19 -7.06 -4.02 0.24
C CYS A 19 -5.95 -4.16 -0.80
N LEU A 20 -4.71 -4.36 -0.36
CA LEU A 20 -3.56 -4.55 -1.25
C LEU A 20 -3.70 -5.80 -2.12
N ASP A 21 -4.14 -6.92 -1.54
CA ASP A 21 -4.41 -8.15 -2.30
C ASP A 21 -5.48 -7.93 -3.37
N SER A 22 -6.53 -7.17 -3.05
CA SER A 22 -7.56 -6.80 -4.02
C SER A 22 -6.99 -5.96 -5.15
N LEU A 23 -6.16 -4.96 -4.84
CA LEU A 23 -5.55 -4.09 -5.85
C LEU A 23 -4.61 -4.89 -6.77
N VAL A 24 -3.70 -5.68 -6.23
CA VAL A 24 -2.73 -6.48 -7.03
C VAL A 24 -3.43 -7.48 -7.98
N ASN A 25 -4.59 -7.99 -7.57
CA ASN A 25 -5.36 -8.97 -8.34
C ASN A 25 -6.35 -8.36 -9.35
N GLN A 26 -6.37 -7.03 -9.56
CA GLN A 26 -7.23 -6.40 -10.57
C GLN A 26 -6.89 -6.88 -11.99
N THR A 27 -7.89 -6.89 -12.88
CA THR A 27 -7.73 -7.30 -14.29
C THR A 27 -6.94 -6.26 -15.09
N HIS A 28 -7.06 -4.99 -14.74
CA HIS A 28 -6.22 -3.92 -15.27
C HIS A 28 -4.86 -3.93 -14.56
N LYS A 29 -3.76 -4.00 -15.33
CA LYS A 29 -2.40 -4.17 -14.79
C LYS A 29 -1.49 -2.94 -14.92
N GLU A 30 -1.92 -1.93 -15.67
CA GLU A 30 -1.12 -0.74 -15.92
C GLU A 30 -1.44 0.34 -14.87
N PHE A 31 -1.08 0.06 -13.60
CA PHE A 31 -1.31 1.01 -12.51
C PHE A 31 -0.23 0.91 -11.43
N GLU A 32 -0.08 1.99 -10.67
CA GLU A 32 0.78 2.05 -9.48
C GLU A 32 -0.06 2.22 -8.21
N ILE A 33 0.49 1.78 -7.07
CA ILE A 33 -0.14 1.94 -5.76
C ILE A 33 0.77 2.83 -4.92
N ILE A 34 0.24 3.97 -4.47
CA ILE A 34 0.94 4.92 -3.62
C ILE A 34 0.32 4.87 -2.22
N LEU A 35 1.05 4.28 -1.28
CA LEU A 35 0.63 4.19 0.13
C LEU A 35 1.10 5.43 0.90
N ILE A 36 0.17 6.16 1.50
CA ILE A 36 0.47 7.35 2.32
C ILE A 36 0.13 7.03 3.78
N ASN A 37 1.14 7.01 4.64
CA ASN A 37 0.92 6.89 6.08
C ASN A 37 0.43 8.23 6.62
N ASP A 38 -0.84 8.30 7.02
CA ASP A 38 -1.49 9.52 7.50
C ASP A 38 -1.40 9.64 9.04
N GLY A 39 -0.22 9.36 9.60
CA GLY A 39 0.01 9.41 11.05
C GLY A 39 -0.47 8.19 11.83
N SER A 40 -0.49 7.01 11.20
CA SER A 40 -0.85 5.74 11.85
C SER A 40 0.12 5.39 12.98
N THR A 41 -0.40 5.18 14.20
CA THR A 41 0.38 4.72 15.37
C THR A 41 0.42 3.20 15.48
N ASP A 42 -0.35 2.52 14.65
CA ASP A 42 -0.38 1.06 14.53
C ASP A 42 1.01 0.50 14.11
N LYS A 43 1.59 -0.32 14.99
CA LYS A 43 2.92 -0.91 14.77
C LYS A 43 2.93 -1.88 13.57
N ALA A 44 1.85 -2.62 13.35
CA ALA A 44 1.79 -3.60 12.28
C ALA A 44 1.64 -2.92 10.91
N VAL A 45 0.85 -1.85 10.83
CA VAL A 45 0.81 -0.98 9.64
C VAL A 45 2.21 -0.47 9.32
N ASN A 46 2.90 0.09 10.32
CA ASN A 46 4.25 0.64 10.13
C ASN A 46 5.26 -0.43 9.68
N GLN A 47 5.20 -1.64 10.26
CA GLN A 47 6.02 -2.77 9.83
C GLN A 47 5.70 -3.20 8.39
N LEU A 48 4.42 -3.26 8.01
CA LEU A 48 4.01 -3.62 6.66
C LEU A 48 4.51 -2.60 5.63
N LEU A 49 4.32 -1.30 5.89
CA LEU A 49 4.83 -0.23 5.03
C LEU A 49 6.36 -0.31 4.87
N ASN A 50 7.09 -0.61 5.94
CA ASN A 50 8.55 -0.79 5.88
C ASN A 50 8.97 -2.03 5.07
N ARG A 51 8.17 -3.10 5.05
CA ARG A 51 8.42 -4.28 4.19
C ARG A 51 8.21 -3.95 2.72
N ILE A 52 7.18 -3.18 2.40
CA ILE A 52 6.84 -2.80 1.02
C ILE A 52 7.87 -1.83 0.45
N LYS A 53 8.35 -0.85 1.24
CA LYS A 53 9.38 0.12 0.81
C LYS A 53 10.68 -0.52 0.33
N ARG A 54 11.06 -1.71 0.85
CA ARG A 54 12.34 -2.37 0.52
C ARG A 54 12.42 -2.98 -0.89
N ASN A 55 11.29 -3.08 -1.61
CA ASN A 55 11.23 -3.68 -2.95
C ASN A 55 11.02 -2.66 -4.08
N THR A 56 10.95 -1.37 -3.76
CA THR A 56 10.86 -0.27 -4.74
C THR A 56 12.23 0.39 -4.84
N HIS A 57 12.79 0.41 -6.05
CA HIS A 57 14.08 1.00 -6.44
C HIS A 57 14.73 1.88 -5.37
N ASN A 58 15.74 1.33 -4.67
CA ASN A 58 16.75 2.15 -4.03
C ASN A 58 17.59 2.76 -5.16
N GLU A 59 17.41 4.06 -5.40
CA GLU A 59 18.56 4.89 -5.75
C GLU A 59 19.38 5.15 -4.48
#